data_AF-A0A935YUK8-F1
#
_entry.id   AF-A0A935YUK8-F1
#
_cell.length_a   1.000
_cell.length_b   1.000
_cell.length_c   1.000
_cell.angle_alpha   90.00
_cell.angle_beta   90.00
_cell.angle_gamma   90.00
#
_symmetry.space_group_name_H-M   'P 1'
#
loop_
_entity.id
_entity.type
_entity.pdbx_description
1 polymer ?
#
loop_
_entity_poly.entity_id
_entity_poly.type
_entity_poly.pdbx_seq_one_letter_code
_entity_poly.pdbx_strand_id
1 'polypeptide(L)'
;MISEAEYDRLYASRPKTTRGRANRAALLIRGGRCSGEYNRAFDDCFEMGDGAQVMALLMETVREYPELKEMMKAQGVWSDDLENTPPPKPLVLTEEEKTYAFLKATGGMSGAAQRWRDRAAKGMTDEELAEALAFELGQGGSSGPDSLSISQNGAGLRIWASWDVQNIHTAKPVFAGKHSIAKAREVYRIRDPADRQLALF
;
A
#
# COMPACT_ATOMS: atom_id res chain seq x y z
N MET A 1 20.88 -5.03 -19.11
CA MET A 1 20.04 -6.19 -19.51
C MET A 1 19.78 -7.00 -18.25
N ILE A 2 18.54 -7.42 -17.99
CA ILE A 2 18.19 -8.21 -16.79
C ILE A 2 18.76 -9.62 -16.94
N SER A 3 19.44 -10.11 -15.91
CA SER A 3 19.99 -11.48 -15.88
C SER A 3 18.87 -12.53 -15.84
N GLU A 4 19.14 -13.75 -16.30
CA GLU A 4 18.16 -14.84 -16.26
C GLU A 4 17.70 -15.15 -14.82
N ALA A 5 18.63 -15.19 -13.87
CA ALA A 5 18.31 -15.37 -12.46
C ALA A 5 17.42 -14.25 -11.88
N GLU A 6 17.61 -13.01 -12.31
CA GLU A 6 16.76 -11.89 -11.92
C GLU A 6 15.37 -11.97 -12.58
N TYR A 7 15.30 -12.40 -13.84
CA TYR A 7 14.03 -12.68 -14.52
C TYR A 7 13.26 -13.79 -13.78
N ASP A 8 13.89 -14.91 -13.45
CA ASP A 8 13.27 -16.02 -12.72
C ASP A 8 12.76 -15.58 -11.35
N ARG A 9 13.55 -14.77 -10.64
CA ARG A 9 13.13 -14.17 -9.38
C ARG A 9 11.88 -13.31 -9.57
N LEU A 10 11.88 -12.44 -10.57
CA LEU A 10 10.73 -11.59 -10.88
C LEU A 10 9.52 -12.45 -11.24
N TYR A 11 9.70 -13.46 -12.09
CA TYR A 11 8.65 -14.39 -12.49
C TYR A 11 8.01 -15.07 -11.27
N ALA A 12 8.84 -15.61 -10.36
CA ALA A 12 8.39 -16.23 -9.12
C ALA A 12 7.71 -15.24 -8.15
N SER A 13 8.14 -13.97 -8.11
CA SER A 13 7.54 -12.94 -7.27
C SER A 13 6.45 -12.16 -8.01
N ARG A 14 5.20 -12.66 -7.95
CA ARG A 14 4.04 -11.93 -8.49
C ARG A 14 3.75 -10.68 -7.65
N PRO A 15 3.86 -9.45 -8.21
CA PRO A 15 3.52 -8.24 -7.48
C PRO A 15 2.06 -8.29 -7.09
N LYS A 16 1.78 -7.97 -5.82
CA LYS A 16 0.41 -8.06 -5.30
C LYS A 16 -0.42 -6.85 -5.72
N THR A 17 0.24 -5.75 -6.02
CA THR A 17 -0.39 -4.43 -6.19
C THR A 17 -0.40 -4.00 -7.65
N THR A 18 -1.38 -3.19 -8.04
CA THR A 18 -1.50 -2.63 -9.39
C THR A 18 -0.25 -1.81 -9.77
N ARG A 19 0.25 -0.98 -8.85
CA ARG A 19 1.49 -0.20 -9.02
C ARG A 19 2.72 -1.11 -9.10
N GLY A 20 2.79 -2.15 -8.27
CA GLY A 20 3.86 -3.15 -8.31
C GLY A 20 3.92 -3.88 -9.65
N ARG A 21 2.77 -4.22 -10.24
CA ARG A 21 2.68 -4.79 -11.60
C ARG A 21 3.13 -3.81 -12.68
N ALA A 22 2.73 -2.54 -12.59
CA ALA A 22 3.20 -1.51 -13.53
C ALA A 22 4.73 -1.30 -13.45
N ASN A 23 5.28 -1.25 -12.23
CA ASN A 23 6.72 -1.14 -11.99
C ASN A 23 7.48 -2.36 -12.54
N ARG A 24 6.92 -3.56 -12.38
CA ARG A 24 7.49 -4.79 -12.95
C ARG A 24 7.45 -4.76 -14.47
N ALA A 25 6.34 -4.33 -15.08
CA ALA A 25 6.24 -4.19 -16.54
C ALA A 25 7.31 -3.21 -17.08
N ALA A 26 7.47 -2.05 -16.44
CA ALA A 26 8.52 -1.08 -16.77
C ALA A 26 9.94 -1.68 -16.67
N LEU A 27 10.19 -2.47 -15.62
CA LEU A 27 11.48 -3.13 -15.42
C LEU A 27 11.75 -4.20 -16.50
N LEU A 28 10.75 -5.01 -16.86
CA LEU A 28 10.85 -5.99 -17.95
C LEU A 28 11.11 -5.33 -19.30
N ILE A 29 10.46 -4.19 -19.58
CA ILE A 29 10.73 -3.37 -20.78
C ILE A 29 12.19 -2.90 -20.78
N ARG A 30 12.69 -2.32 -19.67
CA ARG A 30 14.11 -1.91 -19.56
C ARG A 30 15.07 -3.08 -19.73
N GLY A 31 14.64 -4.28 -19.34
CA GLY A 31 15.42 -5.50 -19.42
C GLY A 31 15.52 -6.13 -20.80
N GLY A 32 14.70 -5.70 -21.78
CA GLY A 32 14.58 -6.39 -23.06
C GLY A 32 13.74 -7.68 -22.98
N ARG A 33 12.83 -7.80 -22.00
CA ARG A 33 12.15 -9.04 -21.62
C ARG A 33 10.62 -8.94 -21.71
N CYS A 34 10.06 -8.03 -22.52
CA CYS A 34 8.60 -7.95 -22.70
C CYS A 34 8.07 -8.61 -23.99
N SER A 35 8.93 -9.23 -24.79
CA SER A 35 8.57 -9.90 -26.04
C SER A 35 9.21 -11.29 -26.17
N GLY A 36 8.70 -12.11 -27.09
CA GLY A 36 9.25 -13.43 -27.38
C GLY A 36 9.06 -14.43 -26.23
N GLU A 37 10.07 -15.26 -25.96
CA GLU A 37 10.03 -16.32 -24.94
C GLU A 37 9.90 -15.82 -23.49
N TYR A 38 10.10 -14.51 -23.25
CA TYR A 38 10.04 -13.87 -21.93
C TYR A 38 8.74 -13.09 -21.70
N ASN A 39 7.77 -13.15 -22.61
CA ASN A 39 6.54 -12.35 -22.53
C ASN A 39 5.66 -12.74 -21.34
N ARG A 40 5.71 -13.99 -20.86
CA ARG A 40 4.77 -14.45 -19.83
C ARG A 40 4.87 -13.65 -18.54
N ALA A 41 6.07 -13.28 -18.11
CA ALA A 41 6.27 -12.45 -16.92
C ALA A 41 5.69 -11.04 -17.08
N PHE A 42 5.65 -10.54 -18.33
CA PHE A 42 5.11 -9.25 -18.69
C PHE A 42 3.58 -9.31 -18.81
N ASP A 43 3.04 -10.31 -19.50
CA ASP A 43 1.58 -10.54 -19.64
C ASP A 43 0.90 -10.75 -18.28
N ASP A 44 1.53 -11.51 -17.38
CA ASP A 44 1.07 -11.71 -15.99
C ASP A 44 0.86 -10.37 -15.24
N CYS A 45 1.52 -9.27 -15.66
CA CYS A 45 1.29 -7.95 -15.06
C CYS A 45 -0.10 -7.39 -15.37
N PHE A 46 -0.75 -7.82 -16.46
CA PHE A 46 -2.01 -7.25 -16.95
C PHE A 46 -3.21 -8.20 -16.81
N GLU A 47 -2.99 -9.50 -16.59
CA GLU A 47 -4.05 -10.53 -16.55
C GLU A 47 -4.88 -10.56 -15.23
N MET A 48 -4.60 -9.70 -14.26
CA MET A 48 -5.22 -9.73 -12.91
C MET A 48 -6.54 -8.94 -12.79
N GLY A 49 -7.26 -8.71 -13.91
CA GLY A 49 -8.57 -8.04 -13.93
C GLY A 49 -8.52 -6.51 -13.87
N ASP A 50 -7.35 -5.91 -13.68
CA ASP A 50 -7.12 -4.46 -13.65
C ASP A 50 -6.06 -3.98 -14.66
N GLY A 51 -5.82 -4.77 -15.72
CA GLY A 51 -4.78 -4.50 -16.72
C GLY A 51 -4.84 -3.09 -17.35
N ALA A 52 -6.04 -2.53 -17.54
CA ALA A 52 -6.19 -1.15 -18.01
C ALA A 52 -5.58 -0.11 -17.03
N GLN A 53 -5.74 -0.35 -15.72
CA GLN A 53 -5.17 0.51 -14.69
C GLN A 53 -3.64 0.31 -14.60
N VAL A 54 -3.16 -0.93 -14.73
CA VAL A 54 -1.72 -1.22 -14.81
C VAL A 54 -1.09 -0.51 -16.02
N MET A 55 -1.75 -0.56 -17.18
CA MET A 55 -1.31 0.14 -18.39
C MET A 55 -1.29 1.66 -18.20
N ALA A 56 -2.33 2.24 -17.60
CA ALA A 56 -2.35 3.67 -17.33
C ALA A 56 -1.22 4.14 -16.41
N LEU A 57 -0.88 3.35 -15.38
CA LEU A 57 0.27 3.61 -14.51
C LEU A 57 1.60 3.42 -15.24
N LEU A 58 1.71 2.41 -16.10
CA LEU A 58 2.90 2.23 -16.94
C LEU A 58 3.09 3.44 -17.87
N MET A 59 2.01 3.96 -18.47
CA MET A 59 2.06 5.13 -19.34
C MET A 59 2.40 6.42 -18.59
N GLU A 60 2.03 6.54 -17.31
CA GLU A 60 2.57 7.60 -16.44
C GLU A 60 4.09 7.50 -16.34
N THR A 61 4.63 6.30 -16.10
CA THR A 61 6.08 6.06 -16.07
C THR A 61 6.73 6.36 -17.43
N VAL A 62 6.11 6.01 -18.56
CA VAL A 62 6.64 6.33 -19.90
C VAL A 62 6.69 7.84 -20.16
N ARG A 63 5.72 8.60 -19.66
CA ARG A 63 5.73 10.08 -19.78
C ARG A 63 6.86 10.70 -18.96
N GLU A 64 7.16 10.14 -17.80
CA GLU A 64 8.29 10.54 -16.97
C GLU A 64 9.65 10.13 -17.58
N TYR A 65 9.68 8.97 -18.24
CA TYR A 65 10.88 8.35 -18.81
C TYR A 65 10.70 8.03 -20.31
N PRO A 66 10.83 9.01 -21.22
CA PRO A 66 10.57 8.83 -22.65
C PRO A 66 11.39 7.73 -23.33
N GLU A 67 12.55 7.36 -22.78
CA GLU A 67 13.37 6.26 -23.28
C GLU A 67 12.63 4.90 -23.21
N LEU A 68 11.71 4.72 -22.26
CA LEU A 68 10.88 3.51 -22.20
C LEU A 68 10.01 3.37 -23.45
N LYS A 69 9.53 4.48 -24.02
CA LYS A 69 8.72 4.46 -25.26
C LYS A 69 9.52 3.83 -26.40
N GLU A 70 10.77 4.26 -26.56
CA GLU A 70 11.64 3.73 -27.62
C GLU A 70 11.99 2.26 -27.37
N MET A 71 12.18 1.86 -26.10
CA MET A 71 12.36 0.45 -25.72
C MET A 71 11.13 -0.40 -26.02
N MET A 72 9.92 0.12 -25.77
CA MET A 72 8.66 -0.57 -26.08
C MET A 72 8.48 -0.75 -27.59
N LYS A 73 8.80 0.28 -28.39
CA LYS A 73 8.79 0.20 -29.86
C LYS A 73 9.78 -0.84 -30.37
N ALA A 74 11.01 -0.81 -29.88
CA ALA A 74 12.05 -1.77 -30.27
C ALA A 74 11.67 -3.23 -29.94
N GLN A 75 10.86 -3.43 -28.90
CA GLN A 75 10.37 -4.75 -28.48
C GLN A 75 8.99 -5.11 -29.08
N GLY A 76 8.41 -4.26 -29.93
CA GLY A 76 7.13 -4.54 -30.59
C GLY A 76 5.90 -4.58 -29.65
N VAL A 77 6.00 -4.00 -28.45
CA VAL A 77 4.90 -3.90 -27.48
C VAL A 77 4.22 -2.53 -27.47
N TRP A 78 4.66 -1.62 -28.35
CA TRP A 78 4.09 -0.28 -28.48
C TRP A 78 2.99 -0.25 -29.54
N SER A 79 1.90 0.48 -29.27
CA SER A 79 0.94 0.95 -30.27
C SER A 79 0.71 2.45 -30.11
N ASP A 80 0.42 3.16 -31.19
CA ASP A 80 0.18 4.62 -31.14
C ASP A 80 -1.06 4.98 -30.30
N ASP A 81 -2.00 4.05 -30.15
CA ASP A 81 -3.16 4.21 -29.25
C ASP A 81 -2.74 4.38 -27.78
N LEU A 82 -1.57 3.85 -27.38
CA LEU A 82 -1.06 3.99 -26.01
C LEU A 82 -0.73 5.43 -25.64
N GLU A 83 -0.42 6.30 -26.61
CA GLU A 83 -0.19 7.74 -26.36
C GLU A 83 -1.41 8.41 -25.74
N ASN A 84 -2.59 7.94 -26.14
CA ASN A 84 -3.88 8.46 -25.71
C ASN A 84 -4.44 7.72 -24.49
N THR A 85 -3.63 6.88 -23.82
CA THR A 85 -4.06 6.17 -22.62
C THR A 85 -4.49 7.19 -21.55
N PRO A 86 -5.73 7.11 -21.03
CA PRO A 86 -6.20 8.04 -20.01
C PRO A 86 -5.31 8.00 -18.77
N PRO A 87 -5.26 9.07 -17.98
CA PRO A 87 -4.52 9.06 -16.72
C PRO A 87 -5.02 7.91 -15.81
N PRO A 88 -4.13 7.29 -15.03
CA PRO A 88 -4.54 6.24 -14.10
C PRO A 88 -5.58 6.79 -13.13
N LYS A 89 -6.59 5.97 -12.81
CA LYS A 89 -7.51 6.32 -11.72
C LYS A 89 -6.71 6.43 -10.42
N PRO A 90 -7.05 7.34 -9.49
CA PRO A 90 -6.41 7.37 -8.19
C PRO A 90 -6.48 5.99 -7.52
N LEU A 91 -5.35 5.50 -7.02
CA LEU A 91 -5.32 4.24 -6.27
C LEU A 91 -5.98 4.46 -4.91
N VAL A 92 -7.27 4.13 -4.83
CA VAL A 92 -8.05 4.24 -3.60
C VAL A 92 -7.74 3.04 -2.71
N LEU A 93 -7.41 3.31 -1.45
CA LEU A 93 -7.16 2.24 -0.48
C LEU A 93 -8.45 1.46 -0.17
N THR A 94 -8.35 0.13 -0.21
CA THR A 94 -9.42 -0.75 0.29
C THR A 94 -9.49 -0.72 1.82
N GLU A 95 -10.57 -1.18 2.43
CA GLU A 95 -10.67 -1.25 3.90
C GLU A 95 -9.65 -2.23 4.50
N GLU A 96 -9.33 -3.31 3.79
CA GLU A 96 -8.27 -4.25 4.19
C GLU A 96 -6.90 -3.57 4.20
N GLU A 97 -6.61 -2.76 3.19
CA GLU A 97 -5.35 -2.00 3.09
C GLU A 97 -5.24 -0.93 4.19
N LYS A 98 -6.34 -0.22 4.46
CA LYS A 98 -6.40 0.73 5.58
C LYS A 98 -6.19 0.03 6.91
N THR A 99 -6.80 -1.15 7.10
CA THR A 99 -6.63 -1.96 8.32
C THR A 99 -5.20 -2.47 8.46
N TYR A 100 -4.59 -2.95 7.37
CA TYR A 100 -3.19 -3.34 7.34
C TYR A 100 -2.26 -2.16 7.69
N ALA A 101 -2.51 -0.98 7.10
CA ALA A 101 -1.74 0.22 7.41
C ALA A 101 -1.85 0.62 8.88
N PHE A 102 -3.06 0.54 9.45
CA PHE A 102 -3.30 0.80 10.87
C PHE A 102 -2.48 -0.14 11.75
N LEU A 103 -2.62 -1.46 11.55
CA LEU A 103 -1.91 -2.48 12.32
C LEU A 103 -0.38 -2.36 12.22
N LYS A 104 0.12 -2.04 11.02
CA LYS A 104 1.55 -1.83 10.79
C LYS A 104 2.05 -0.58 11.53
N ALA A 105 1.27 0.50 11.52
CA ALA A 105 1.61 1.73 12.22
C ALA A 105 1.63 1.54 13.74
N THR A 106 0.65 0.84 14.32
CA THR A 106 0.50 0.66 15.77
C THR A 106 1.18 -0.60 16.33
N GLY A 107 1.79 -1.42 15.47
CA GLY A 107 2.46 -2.67 15.83
C GLY A 107 3.98 -2.65 15.71
N GLY A 108 4.58 -1.52 15.31
CA GLY A 108 6.01 -1.44 14.98
C GLY A 108 6.97 -1.51 16.17
N MET A 109 6.49 -1.21 17.39
CA MET A 109 7.35 -1.23 18.57
C MET A 109 7.51 -2.64 19.16
N SER A 110 8.71 -2.94 19.65
CA SER A 110 8.97 -4.20 20.36
C SER A 110 8.00 -4.36 21.54
N GLY A 111 7.40 -5.55 21.66
CA GLY A 111 6.39 -5.85 22.67
C GLY A 111 5.00 -5.26 22.42
N ALA A 112 4.75 -4.54 21.31
CA ALA A 112 3.44 -3.93 21.02
C ALA A 112 2.32 -4.98 21.01
N ALA A 113 2.57 -6.15 20.42
CA ALA A 113 1.60 -7.23 20.40
C ALA A 113 1.16 -7.68 21.80
N GLN A 114 2.08 -7.77 22.76
CA GLN A 114 1.74 -8.13 24.13
C GLN A 114 0.98 -7.00 24.82
N ARG A 115 1.43 -5.75 24.68
CA ARG A 115 0.74 -4.58 25.27
C ARG A 115 -0.69 -4.47 24.77
N TRP A 116 -0.94 -4.67 23.47
CA TRP A 116 -2.28 -4.66 22.92
C TRP A 116 -3.17 -5.78 23.45
N ARG A 117 -2.61 -6.99 23.66
CA ARG A 117 -3.34 -8.08 24.32
C ARG A 117 -3.72 -7.73 25.77
N ASP A 118 -2.78 -7.20 26.53
CA ASP A 118 -3.02 -6.82 27.93
C ASP A 118 -4.07 -5.71 28.04
N ARG A 119 -4.00 -4.72 27.15
CA ARG A 119 -5.01 -3.64 27.03
C ARG A 119 -6.38 -4.16 26.63
N ALA A 120 -6.46 -5.10 25.70
CA ALA A 120 -7.72 -5.72 25.29
C ALA A 120 -8.35 -6.53 26.43
N ALA A 121 -7.55 -7.22 27.24
CA ALA A 121 -8.03 -7.96 28.40
C ALA A 121 -8.53 -7.04 29.54
N LYS A 122 -7.83 -5.92 29.78
CA LYS A 122 -8.21 -4.92 30.79
C LYS A 122 -9.46 -4.13 30.39
N GLY A 123 -9.61 -3.82 29.10
CA GLY A 123 -10.51 -2.76 28.63
C GLY A 123 -9.90 -1.37 28.89
N MET A 124 -10.32 -0.37 28.10
CA MET A 124 -9.82 1.01 28.23
C MET A 124 -10.92 2.02 27.87
N THR A 125 -10.95 3.16 28.57
CA THR A 125 -11.74 4.32 28.14
C THR A 125 -11.15 4.92 26.86
N ASP A 126 -11.88 5.82 26.21
CA ASP A 126 -11.38 6.49 25.00
C ASP A 126 -10.13 7.35 25.29
N GLU A 127 -10.04 7.97 26.46
CA GLU A 127 -8.89 8.77 26.89
C GLU A 127 -7.67 7.87 27.10
N GLU A 128 -7.82 6.78 27.85
CA GLU A 128 -6.73 5.81 28.07
C GLU A 128 -6.27 5.20 26.74
N LEU A 129 -7.22 4.85 25.86
CA LEU A 129 -6.92 4.29 24.54
C LEU A 129 -6.22 5.30 23.64
N ALA A 130 -6.59 6.59 23.71
CA ALA A 130 -5.90 7.65 22.99
C ALA A 130 -4.44 7.79 23.44
N GLU A 131 -4.17 7.77 24.74
CA GLU A 131 -2.80 7.81 25.28
C GLU A 131 -1.98 6.60 24.85
N ALA A 132 -2.57 5.40 24.95
CA ALA A 132 -1.95 4.16 24.50
C ALA A 132 -1.62 4.19 22.99
N LEU A 133 -2.54 4.68 22.16
CA LEU A 133 -2.33 4.83 20.72
C LEU A 133 -1.24 5.86 20.42
N ALA A 134 -1.24 7.01 21.10
CA ALA A 134 -0.22 8.03 20.91
C ALA A 134 1.18 7.48 21.21
N PHE A 135 1.30 6.67 22.26
CA PHE A 135 2.53 5.96 22.59
C PHE A 135 2.95 4.99 21.47
N GLU A 136 2.06 4.12 21.00
CA GLU A 136 2.42 3.13 19.96
C GLU A 136 2.75 3.75 18.60
N LEU A 137 2.09 4.86 18.23
CA LEU A 137 2.33 5.52 16.96
C LEU A 137 3.68 6.23 16.93
N GLY A 138 4.06 6.93 18.00
CA GLY A 138 5.25 7.77 18.03
C GLY A 138 5.29 8.75 16.83
N GLN A 139 6.47 9.01 16.30
CA GLN A 139 6.63 9.62 14.97
C GLN A 139 7.45 8.67 14.11
N GLY A 140 6.93 8.31 12.94
CA GLY A 140 7.62 7.35 12.09
C GLY A 140 6.93 7.14 10.74
N GLY A 141 7.48 6.20 9.99
CA GLY A 141 6.92 5.79 8.72
C GLY A 141 7.61 4.54 8.20
N SER A 142 6.99 3.94 7.20
CA SER A 142 7.56 2.81 6.47
C SER A 142 7.15 2.90 5.02
N SER A 143 8.08 2.60 4.12
CA SER A 143 7.81 2.55 2.68
C SER A 143 8.71 1.49 2.05
N GLY A 144 8.29 0.94 0.93
CA GLY A 144 9.12 0.02 0.17
C GLY A 144 8.48 -0.36 -1.17
N PRO A 145 9.24 -1.02 -2.06
CA PRO A 145 8.69 -1.58 -3.28
C PRO A 145 7.52 -2.53 -2.98
N ASP A 146 6.42 -2.41 -3.73
CA ASP A 146 5.20 -3.23 -3.56
C ASP A 146 4.63 -3.21 -2.13
N SER A 147 4.84 -2.11 -1.40
CA SER A 147 4.34 -1.90 -0.03
C SER A 147 3.70 -0.53 0.10
N LEU A 148 2.66 -0.42 0.93
CA LEU A 148 2.09 0.89 1.28
C LEU A 148 3.17 1.81 1.87
N SER A 149 3.17 3.05 1.40
CA SER A 149 3.82 4.15 2.08
C SER A 149 2.96 4.57 3.25
N ILE A 150 3.49 4.41 4.45
CA ILE A 150 2.82 4.72 5.72
C ILE A 150 3.63 5.79 6.41
N SER A 151 2.95 6.82 6.90
CA SER A 151 3.51 7.80 7.82
C SER A 151 2.57 7.94 9.00
N GLN A 152 3.11 8.20 10.18
CA GLN A 152 2.31 8.25 11.40
C GLN A 152 2.85 9.27 12.39
N ASN A 153 1.93 9.83 13.17
CA ASN A 153 2.22 10.78 14.23
C ASN A 153 1.24 10.57 15.40
N GLY A 154 1.76 10.32 16.60
CA GLY A 154 0.99 10.20 17.83
C GLY A 154 0.24 11.49 18.17
N ALA A 155 0.74 12.67 17.77
CA ALA A 155 0.02 13.93 17.93
C ALA A 155 -1.22 13.97 17.04
N GLY A 156 -2.39 13.95 17.66
CA GLY A 156 -3.68 13.87 16.97
C GLY A 156 -3.98 12.49 16.37
N LEU A 157 -3.22 11.45 16.77
CA LEU A 157 -3.42 10.05 16.38
C LEU A 157 -3.51 9.85 14.86
N ARG A 158 -2.59 10.46 14.10
CA ARG A 158 -2.68 10.54 12.65
C ARG A 158 -1.92 9.42 11.98
N ILE A 159 -2.55 8.78 11.00
CA ILE A 159 -1.94 7.78 10.13
C ILE A 159 -2.27 8.15 8.68
N TRP A 160 -1.23 8.34 7.88
CA TRP A 160 -1.30 8.48 6.43
C TRP A 160 -0.87 7.16 5.81
N ALA A 161 -1.61 6.71 4.81
CA ALA A 161 -1.27 5.53 4.05
C ALA A 161 -1.63 5.76 2.59
N SER A 162 -0.77 5.32 1.68
CA SER A 162 -1.09 5.27 0.25
C SER A 162 -0.15 4.37 -0.53
N TRP A 163 -0.55 4.04 -1.76
CA TRP A 163 0.30 3.31 -2.71
C TRP A 163 1.45 4.16 -3.27
N ASP A 164 1.40 5.47 -3.08
CA ASP A 164 2.44 6.42 -3.48
C ASP A 164 3.09 7.10 -2.27
N VAL A 165 4.25 7.73 -2.48
CA VAL A 165 4.87 8.57 -1.46
C VAL A 165 4.05 9.85 -1.30
N GLN A 166 3.49 10.06 -0.11
CA GLN A 166 2.68 11.24 0.17
C GLN A 166 3.45 12.34 0.87
N ASN A 167 3.15 13.59 0.50
CA ASN A 167 3.53 14.74 1.30
C ASN A 167 2.54 14.89 2.47
N ILE A 168 2.96 14.52 3.68
CA ILE A 168 2.12 14.56 4.89
C ILE A 168 1.67 15.96 5.31
N HIS A 169 2.30 17.03 4.78
CA HIS A 169 1.90 18.41 5.05
C HIS A 169 0.67 18.84 4.26
N THR A 170 0.40 18.19 3.13
CA THR A 170 -0.74 18.51 2.25
C THR A 170 -1.78 17.39 2.20
N ALA A 171 -1.35 16.15 2.41
CA ALA A 171 -2.22 14.98 2.41
C ALA A 171 -3.08 14.90 3.68
N LYS A 172 -4.34 14.48 3.50
CA LYS A 172 -5.23 14.17 4.62
C LYS A 172 -4.90 12.78 5.17
N PRO A 173 -4.84 12.61 6.50
CA PRO A 173 -4.61 11.30 7.08
C PRO A 173 -5.81 10.37 6.83
N VAL A 174 -5.54 9.08 6.69
CA VAL A 174 -6.56 8.03 6.57
C VAL A 174 -7.27 7.84 7.91
N PHE A 175 -6.52 7.92 9.01
CA PHE A 175 -7.04 7.89 10.38
C PHE A 175 -6.56 9.11 11.17
N ALA A 176 -7.44 9.72 11.96
CA ALA A 176 -7.11 10.80 12.87
C ALA A 176 -8.08 10.84 14.07
N GLY A 177 -7.55 11.21 15.25
CA GLY A 177 -8.33 11.43 16.46
C GLY A 177 -9.30 10.29 16.79
N LYS A 178 -10.59 10.61 16.89
CA LYS A 178 -11.66 9.65 17.22
C LYS A 178 -11.76 8.48 16.24
N HIS A 179 -11.46 8.68 14.96
CA HIS A 179 -11.47 7.58 13.99
C HIS A 179 -10.35 6.57 14.26
N SER A 180 -9.20 7.03 14.74
CA SER A 180 -8.10 6.14 15.13
C SER A 180 -8.45 5.33 16.37
N ILE A 181 -9.13 5.95 17.34
CA ILE A 181 -9.64 5.28 18.54
C ILE A 181 -10.66 4.20 18.16
N ALA A 182 -11.66 4.56 17.33
CA ALA A 182 -12.66 3.63 16.85
C ALA A 182 -12.04 2.44 16.10
N LYS A 183 -11.09 2.69 15.18
CA LYS A 183 -10.39 1.63 14.47
C LYS A 183 -9.54 0.76 15.41
N ALA A 184 -8.91 1.33 16.44
CA ALA A 184 -8.18 0.54 17.45
C ALA A 184 -9.11 -0.41 18.22
N ARG A 185 -10.30 0.06 18.62
CA ARG A 185 -11.31 -0.79 19.27
C ARG A 185 -11.73 -1.94 18.36
N GLU A 186 -11.97 -1.66 17.09
CA GLU A 186 -12.33 -2.65 16.08
C GLU A 186 -11.24 -3.72 15.91
N VAL A 187 -10.01 -3.32 15.62
CA VAL A 187 -8.94 -4.27 15.25
C VAL A 187 -8.35 -5.02 16.43
N TYR A 188 -8.27 -4.38 17.60
CA TYR A 188 -7.72 -4.99 18.83
C TYR A 188 -8.80 -5.53 19.77
N ARG A 189 -10.08 -5.34 19.46
CA ARG A 189 -11.23 -5.80 20.26
C ARG A 189 -11.19 -5.28 21.69
N ILE A 190 -10.79 -4.01 21.87
CA ILE A 190 -10.70 -3.35 23.18
C ILE A 190 -12.09 -2.85 23.59
N ARG A 191 -12.63 -3.45 24.66
CA ARG A 191 -13.93 -3.04 25.22
C ARG A 191 -13.83 -1.67 25.89
N ASP A 192 -14.90 -0.90 25.79
CA ASP A 192 -15.08 0.30 26.61
C ASP A 192 -15.72 -0.11 27.95
N PRO A 193 -15.03 0.06 29.09
CA PRO A 193 -15.61 -0.24 30.39
C PRO A 193 -16.77 0.70 30.76
N ALA A 194 -16.90 1.86 30.12
CA ALA A 194 -18.03 2.76 30.28
C ALA A 194 -19.27 2.33 29.49
N ASP A 195 -19.09 1.48 28.46
CA ASP A 195 -20.19 0.91 27.69
C ASP A 195 -20.87 -0.18 28.52
N ARG A 196 -21.78 0.28 29.40
CA ARG A 196 -22.73 -0.58 30.12
C ARG A 196 -23.75 -1.10 29.13
N GLN A 197 -23.33 -1.98 28.25
CA GLN A 197 -24.26 -2.81 27.51
C GLN A 197 -25.06 -3.59 28.57
N LEU A 198 -26.34 -3.23 28.70
CA LEU A 198 -27.27 -3.85 29.65
C LEU A 198 -27.12 -5.35 29.52
N ALA A 199 -26.65 -6.00 30.59
CA ALA A 199 -26.75 -7.44 30.70
C ALA A 199 -28.24 -7.77 30.55
N LEU A 200 -28.61 -8.30 29.38
CA LEU A 200 -29.92 -8.91 29.19
C LEU A 200 -29.92 -10.12 30.12
N PHE A 201 -30.51 -9.92 31.29
CA PHE A 201 -30.80 -10.95 32.28
C PHE A 201 -31.70 -12.03 31.67
#